data_AF-A0A1Z5T069-F1
#
_entry.id   AF-A0A1Z5T069-F1
#
_cell.length_a   1.000
_cell.length_b   1.000
_cell.length_c   1.000
_cell.angle_alpha   90.00
_cell.angle_beta   90.00
_cell.angle_gamma   90.00
#
_symmetry.space_group_name_H-M   'P 1'
#
loop_
_entity.id
_entity.type
_entity.pdbx_description
1 polymer ?
#
loop_
_entity_poly.entity_id
_entity_poly.type
_entity_poly.pdbx_seq_one_letter_code
_entity_poly.pdbx_strand_id
1 'polypeptide(L)'
;MSPSLPRLALALATSLLPTTTLAAMGPAFSTGPVADPTFIRSANATLLLPAVPRNNAGIASLWVDEYQDDSGNYTQTVSLNGHVVSTLSTSDGHAQGWGSAVECAETNCGTVSAHSWVDVSIVMDSADPDYKLTQAKGEGVTGELTTNDGGKTWTVGKIGIPEHSF
;
A
#
# COMPACT_ATOMS: atom_id res chain seq x y z
N MET A 1 48.89 47.96 -25.65
CA MET A 1 48.45 47.48 -24.33
C MET A 1 47.01 47.03 -24.50
N SER A 2 46.81 45.73 -24.78
CA SER A 2 45.49 45.14 -25.04
C SER A 2 44.88 44.66 -23.73
N PRO A 3 43.60 44.92 -23.42
CA PRO A 3 42.91 44.21 -22.36
C PRO A 3 42.39 42.88 -22.90
N SER A 4 42.73 41.81 -22.20
CA SER A 4 42.27 40.43 -22.43
C SER A 4 40.79 40.28 -22.10
N LEU A 5 40.00 39.71 -23.01
CA LEU A 5 38.65 39.22 -22.71
C LEU A 5 38.72 37.97 -21.81
N PRO A 6 37.89 37.83 -20.77
CA PRO A 6 37.79 36.58 -20.02
C PRO A 6 37.01 35.56 -20.84
N ARG A 7 37.56 34.33 -20.92
CA ARG A 7 36.88 33.16 -21.48
C ARG A 7 35.68 32.82 -20.58
N LEU A 8 34.47 33.01 -21.11
CA LEU A 8 33.25 32.54 -20.46
C LEU A 8 33.19 31.01 -20.66
N ALA A 9 33.51 30.27 -19.61
CA ALA A 9 33.32 28.82 -19.59
C ALA A 9 31.81 28.53 -19.55
N LEU A 10 31.31 27.89 -20.61
CA LEU A 10 29.95 27.39 -20.67
C LEU A 10 29.85 26.18 -19.73
N ALA A 11 29.34 26.40 -18.51
CA ALA A 11 29.02 25.31 -17.61
C ALA A 11 27.84 24.53 -18.18
N LEU A 12 28.07 23.30 -18.62
CA LEU A 12 27.02 22.35 -18.94
C LEU A 12 26.31 22.01 -17.62
N ALA A 13 25.15 22.62 -17.39
CA ALA A 13 24.26 22.19 -16.33
C ALA A 13 23.70 20.81 -16.74
N THR A 14 24.32 19.74 -16.26
CA THR A 14 23.70 18.42 -16.23
C THR A 14 22.50 18.53 -15.30
N SER A 15 21.31 18.73 -15.87
CA SER A 15 20.05 18.55 -15.15
C SER A 15 20.01 17.10 -14.68
N LEU A 16 20.24 16.86 -13.38
CA LEU A 16 19.84 15.60 -12.76
C LEU A 16 18.32 15.55 -12.87
N LEU A 17 17.82 14.77 -13.83
CA LEU A 17 16.46 14.28 -13.76
C LEU A 17 16.34 13.54 -12.41
N PRO A 18 15.36 13.85 -11.56
CA PRO A 18 15.09 13.00 -10.42
C PRO A 18 14.81 11.62 -11.00
N THR A 19 15.67 10.64 -10.69
CA THR A 19 15.36 9.24 -10.93
C THR A 19 14.07 8.97 -10.19
N THR A 20 12.96 8.86 -10.92
CA THR A 20 11.72 8.37 -10.37
C THR A 20 12.04 6.96 -9.89
N THR A 21 12.24 6.80 -8.59
CA THR A 21 12.30 5.49 -7.94
C THR A 21 11.00 4.80 -8.33
N LEU A 22 11.08 3.84 -9.27
CA LEU A 22 9.95 2.96 -9.55
C LEU A 22 9.79 2.10 -8.30
N ALA A 23 8.83 2.46 -7.44
CA ALA A 23 8.39 1.54 -6.44
C ALA A 23 7.77 0.31 -7.14
N ALA A 24 8.22 -0.89 -6.79
CA ALA A 24 7.69 -2.13 -7.30
C ALA A 24 6.78 -2.78 -6.25
N MET A 25 5.64 -3.33 -6.68
CA MET A 25 4.69 -4.01 -5.82
C MET A 25 4.71 -5.52 -6.10
N GLY A 26 4.78 -6.33 -5.04
CA GLY A 26 4.62 -7.78 -5.15
C GLY A 26 3.17 -8.22 -5.43
N PRO A 27 2.91 -9.53 -5.53
CA PRO A 27 1.57 -10.08 -5.66
C PRO A 27 0.65 -9.56 -4.55
N ALA A 28 -0.54 -9.13 -4.93
CA ALA A 28 -1.45 -8.39 -4.05
C ALA A 28 -2.83 -9.03 -3.98
N PHE A 29 -3.51 -8.77 -2.86
CA PHE A 29 -4.95 -8.90 -2.72
C PHE A 29 -5.51 -7.49 -2.75
N SER A 30 -6.56 -7.25 -3.53
CA SER A 30 -7.17 -5.92 -3.59
C SER A 30 -8.69 -5.99 -3.71
N THR A 31 -9.32 -4.90 -3.28
CA THR A 31 -10.76 -4.67 -3.38
C THR A 31 -11.01 -3.21 -3.75
N GLY A 32 -12.19 -2.94 -4.30
CA GLY A 32 -12.64 -1.62 -4.72
C GLY A 32 -12.78 -1.46 -6.24
N PRO A 33 -13.49 -0.41 -6.68
CA PRO A 33 -14.11 0.63 -5.85
C PRO A 33 -15.34 0.11 -5.08
N VAL A 34 -15.60 0.67 -3.90
CA VAL A 34 -16.89 0.57 -3.19
C VAL A 34 -18.02 1.22 -4.01
N ALA A 35 -19.27 0.88 -3.72
CA ALA A 35 -20.42 1.53 -4.36
C ALA A 35 -20.62 2.99 -3.92
N ASP A 36 -20.98 3.90 -4.83
CA ASP A 36 -21.38 5.26 -4.45
C ASP A 36 -22.70 5.25 -3.63
N PRO A 37 -22.83 6.05 -2.56
CA PRO A 37 -21.89 7.04 -2.02
C PRO A 37 -21.08 6.50 -0.80
N THR A 38 -20.93 5.19 -0.65
CA THR A 38 -20.21 4.61 0.51
C THR A 38 -18.70 4.78 0.37
N PHE A 39 -17.98 4.46 1.44
CA PHE A 39 -16.52 4.45 1.50
C PHE A 39 -16.01 3.54 2.61
N ILE A 40 -14.71 3.25 2.59
CA ILE A 40 -14.07 2.53 3.70
C ILE A 40 -13.83 3.52 4.83
N ARG A 41 -14.52 3.28 5.94
CA ARG A 41 -14.38 4.06 7.17
C ARG A 41 -13.16 3.63 7.96
N SER A 42 -12.88 2.34 7.99
CA SER A 42 -11.71 1.80 8.69
C SER A 42 -11.36 0.44 8.12
N ALA A 43 -10.08 0.13 8.01
CA ALA A 43 -9.57 -1.20 7.79
C ALA A 43 -8.58 -1.55 8.91
N ASN A 44 -8.34 -2.84 9.11
CA ASN A 44 -7.26 -3.37 9.93
C ASN A 44 -6.77 -4.67 9.32
N ALA A 45 -5.48 -4.95 9.46
CA ALA A 45 -4.86 -6.22 9.09
C ALA A 45 -3.54 -6.40 9.85
N THR A 46 -3.09 -7.64 9.99
CA THR A 46 -1.82 -7.98 10.62
C THR A 46 -0.95 -8.76 9.64
N LEU A 47 0.28 -8.27 9.40
CA LEU A 47 1.28 -8.97 8.59
C LEU A 47 2.00 -10.04 9.42
N LEU A 48 1.95 -11.28 8.95
CA LEU A 48 2.75 -12.40 9.48
C LEU A 48 3.86 -12.76 8.50
N LEU A 49 5.11 -12.48 8.88
CA LEU A 49 6.32 -12.89 8.16
C LEU A 49 6.86 -14.20 8.77
N PRO A 50 7.21 -15.23 7.96
CA PRO A 50 7.72 -16.50 8.50
C PRO A 50 9.10 -16.40 9.14
N ALA A 51 9.92 -15.42 8.74
CA ALA A 51 11.13 -14.91 9.39
C ALA A 51 11.58 -13.67 8.60
N VAL A 52 12.06 -12.61 9.26
CA VAL A 52 12.56 -11.41 8.57
C VAL A 52 13.75 -11.82 7.69
N PRO A 53 13.70 -11.65 6.36
CA PRO A 53 14.84 -12.00 5.53
C PRO A 53 16.03 -11.10 5.90
N ARG A 54 17.17 -11.74 6.16
CA ARG A 54 18.42 -11.00 6.37
C ARG A 54 18.79 -10.36 5.03
N ASN A 55 19.00 -9.04 5.05
CA ASN A 55 19.33 -8.17 3.91
C ASN A 55 18.16 -7.63 3.06
N ASN A 56 16.94 -7.53 3.60
CA ASN A 56 15.88 -6.83 2.88
C ASN A 56 15.98 -5.32 3.06
N ALA A 57 16.29 -4.62 1.97
CA ALA A 57 16.12 -3.17 1.85
C ALA A 57 14.65 -2.77 1.56
N GLY A 58 13.76 -3.75 1.34
CA GLY A 58 12.34 -3.52 1.06
C GLY A 58 11.50 -3.29 2.31
N ILE A 59 10.61 -2.31 2.25
CA ILE A 59 9.63 -2.00 3.29
C ILE A 59 8.42 -2.93 3.07
N ALA A 60 8.19 -3.90 3.94
CA ALA A 60 6.89 -4.58 3.93
C ALA A 60 5.82 -3.58 4.38
N SER A 61 5.10 -2.99 3.41
CA SER A 61 4.07 -1.99 3.65
C SER A 61 2.72 -2.66 3.84
N LEU A 62 1.95 -2.21 4.84
CA LEU A 62 0.54 -2.53 4.99
C LEU A 62 -0.22 -1.23 4.79
N TRP A 63 -1.21 -1.22 3.92
CA TRP A 63 -2.10 -0.09 3.77
C TRP A 63 -3.30 -0.31 4.71
N VAL A 64 -3.23 0.29 5.91
CA VAL A 64 -4.37 0.34 6.83
C VAL A 64 -4.99 1.72 6.73
N ASP A 65 -6.27 1.76 6.43
CA ASP A 65 -6.97 2.94 5.98
C ASP A 65 -8.06 3.33 6.99
N GLU A 66 -8.04 4.53 7.57
CA GLU A 66 -9.02 5.00 8.57
C GLU A 66 -9.50 6.43 8.30
N TYR A 67 -10.82 6.63 8.21
CA TYR A 67 -11.45 7.93 8.05
C TYR A 67 -11.88 8.52 9.39
N GLN A 68 -11.47 9.76 9.64
CA GLN A 68 -11.75 10.50 10.86
C GLN A 68 -12.79 11.60 10.59
N ASP A 69 -14.01 11.43 11.12
CA ASP A 69 -15.13 12.35 10.86
C ASP A 69 -14.88 13.78 11.40
N ASP A 70 -14.11 13.92 12.47
CA ASP A 70 -13.85 15.19 13.16
C ASP A 70 -12.97 16.15 12.35
N SER A 71 -12.02 15.59 11.63
CA SER A 71 -11.01 16.26 10.82
C SER A 71 -11.31 16.14 9.33
N GLY A 72 -12.21 15.24 8.94
CA GLY A 72 -12.48 14.89 7.55
C GLY A 72 -11.30 14.20 6.86
N ASN A 73 -10.32 13.73 7.65
CA ASN A 73 -9.08 13.18 7.15
C ASN A 73 -9.15 11.67 7.01
N TYR A 74 -8.42 11.19 6.02
CA TYR A 74 -8.11 9.80 5.80
C TYR A 74 -6.67 9.52 6.21
N THR A 75 -6.50 8.56 7.12
CA THR A 75 -5.21 8.17 7.70
C THR A 75 -4.83 6.78 7.20
N GLN A 76 -3.68 6.70 6.55
CA GLN A 76 -3.04 5.47 6.16
C GLN A 76 -1.90 5.15 7.11
N THR A 77 -1.86 3.92 7.63
CA THR A 77 -0.82 3.50 8.57
C THR A 77 -0.13 2.22 8.09
N VAL A 78 1.20 2.27 8.06
CA VAL A 78 2.08 1.13 7.76
C VAL A 78 2.71 0.65 9.05
N SER A 79 2.59 -0.66 9.34
CA SER A 79 3.19 -1.27 10.53
C SER A 79 4.12 -2.43 10.19
N LEU A 80 5.29 -2.47 10.83
CA LEU A 80 6.25 -3.57 10.76
C LEU A 80 6.46 -4.16 12.16
N ASN A 81 6.30 -5.47 12.31
CA ASN A 81 6.44 -6.17 13.60
C ASN A 81 5.57 -5.58 14.73
N GLY A 82 4.36 -5.12 14.41
CA GLY A 82 3.45 -4.49 15.36
C GLY A 82 3.81 -3.04 15.73
N HIS A 83 4.81 -2.44 15.08
CA HIS A 83 5.17 -1.04 15.24
C HIS A 83 4.78 -0.23 14.01
N VAL A 84 4.06 0.87 14.19
CA VAL A 84 3.80 1.83 13.12
C VAL A 84 5.12 2.42 12.64
N VAL A 85 5.43 2.24 11.35
CA VAL A 85 6.63 2.76 10.70
C VAL A 85 6.34 3.91 9.73
N SER A 86 5.08 4.09 9.32
CA SER A 86 4.64 5.24 8.53
C SER A 86 3.17 5.55 8.82
N THR A 87 2.83 6.84 8.83
CA THR A 87 1.45 7.31 8.85
C THR A 87 1.32 8.47 7.87
N LEU A 88 0.35 8.40 6.98
CA LEU A 88 -0.03 9.48 6.07
C LEU A 88 -1.48 9.88 6.39
N SER A 89 -1.70 11.11 6.82
CA SER A 89 -3.05 11.65 7.02
C SER A 89 -3.30 12.77 5.99
N THR A 90 -4.32 12.63 5.16
CA THR A 90 -4.71 13.62 4.16
C THR A 90 -6.21 13.90 4.18
N SER A 91 -6.63 15.09 3.75
CA SER A 91 -8.04 15.46 3.56
C SER A 91 -8.56 15.16 2.15
N ASP A 92 -7.82 14.38 1.35
CA ASP A 92 -8.10 14.16 -0.09
C ASP A 92 -9.17 13.10 -0.37
N GLY A 93 -10.33 13.22 0.27
CA GLY A 93 -11.52 12.40 -0.01
C GLY A 93 -11.61 11.10 0.80
N HIS A 94 -12.43 10.18 0.31
CA HIS A 94 -12.77 8.94 0.99
C HIS A 94 -12.18 7.72 0.32
N ALA A 95 -11.76 6.74 1.11
CA ALA A 95 -11.22 5.48 0.61
C ALA A 95 -12.23 4.66 -0.16
N GLN A 96 -11.85 4.32 -1.39
CA GLN A 96 -12.70 3.55 -2.30
C GLN A 96 -12.27 2.08 -2.40
N GLY A 97 -11.08 1.74 -1.93
CA GLY A 97 -10.52 0.40 -2.07
C GLY A 97 -9.53 0.10 -0.96
N TRP A 98 -9.24 -1.19 -0.80
CA TRP A 98 -8.27 -1.68 0.16
C TRP A 98 -7.36 -2.69 -0.54
N GLY A 99 -6.11 -2.80 -0.11
CA GLY A 99 -5.22 -3.80 -0.67
C GLY A 99 -4.06 -4.16 0.23
N SER A 100 -3.58 -5.39 0.04
CA SER A 100 -2.35 -5.89 0.65
C SER A 100 -1.28 -5.98 -0.43
N ALA A 101 -0.13 -5.33 -0.23
CA ALA A 101 1.00 -5.45 -1.15
C ALA A 101 2.31 -5.23 -0.41
N VAL A 102 3.35 -5.96 -0.77
CA VAL A 102 4.71 -5.62 -0.35
C VAL A 102 5.27 -4.60 -1.34
N GLU A 103 5.70 -3.45 -0.82
CA GLU A 103 6.30 -2.37 -1.60
C GLU A 103 7.82 -2.41 -1.51
N CYS A 104 8.48 -2.51 -2.65
CA CYS A 104 9.88 -2.18 -2.75
C CYS A 104 9.97 -0.73 -3.22
N ALA A 105 10.68 0.14 -2.48
CA ALA A 105 10.93 1.51 -2.93
C ALA A 105 11.85 1.58 -4.17
N GLU A 106 12.43 0.45 -4.56
CA GLU A 106 13.25 0.26 -5.75
C GLU A 106 12.75 -1.00 -6.52
N THR A 107 13.56 -1.55 -7.41
CA THR A 107 13.27 -2.82 -8.11
C THR A 107 14.30 -3.91 -7.77
N ASN A 108 14.99 -3.78 -6.63
CA ASN A 108 16.14 -4.61 -6.27
C ASN A 108 16.11 -5.06 -4.80
N CYS A 109 14.94 -5.03 -4.15
CA CYS A 109 14.80 -5.41 -2.74
C CYS A 109 15.05 -6.89 -2.46
N GLY A 110 15.39 -7.69 -3.49
CA GLY A 110 15.66 -9.11 -3.40
C GLY A 110 14.38 -9.92 -3.35
N THR A 111 14.46 -11.07 -2.68
CA THR A 111 13.35 -12.01 -2.56
C THR A 111 12.65 -11.84 -1.22
N VAL A 112 11.33 -11.65 -1.28
CA VAL A 112 10.45 -11.66 -0.12
C VAL A 112 9.78 -13.03 -0.07
N SER A 113 10.09 -13.81 0.98
CA SER A 113 9.49 -15.12 1.20
C SER A 113 7.96 -15.05 1.32
N ALA A 114 7.30 -16.16 1.00
CA ALA A 114 5.86 -16.30 1.16
C ALA A 114 5.42 -15.90 2.58
N HIS A 115 4.37 -15.07 2.68
CA HIS A 115 3.91 -14.50 3.94
C HIS A 115 2.39 -14.40 3.94
N SER A 116 1.80 -13.84 4.99
CA SER A 116 0.34 -13.78 5.10
C SER A 116 -0.16 -12.55 5.83
N TRP A 117 -1.37 -12.14 5.49
CA TRP A 117 -2.14 -11.16 6.25
C TRP A 117 -3.27 -11.87 6.99
N VAL A 118 -3.45 -11.55 8.27
CA VAL A 118 -4.50 -12.10 9.13
C VAL A 118 -5.25 -10.98 9.82
N ASP A 119 -6.37 -11.31 10.48
CA ASP A 119 -7.21 -10.36 11.20
C ASP A 119 -7.65 -9.18 10.31
N VAL A 120 -7.89 -9.48 9.02
CA VAL A 120 -8.32 -8.48 8.04
C VAL A 120 -9.78 -8.14 8.31
N SER A 121 -10.06 -6.87 8.57
CA SER A 121 -11.40 -6.32 8.75
C SER A 121 -11.49 -4.99 8.03
N ILE A 122 -12.53 -4.80 7.22
CA ILE A 122 -12.82 -3.58 6.47
C ILE A 122 -14.25 -3.17 6.83
N VAL A 123 -14.40 -1.99 7.41
CA VAL A 123 -15.68 -1.42 7.85
C VAL A 123 -16.08 -0.34 6.87
N MET A 124 -17.26 -0.49 6.28
CA MET A 124 -17.84 0.47 5.34
C MET A 124 -18.58 1.57 6.08
N ASP A 125 -18.69 2.74 5.47
CA ASP A 125 -19.56 3.83 5.93
C ASP A 125 -21.04 3.45 5.87
N SER A 126 -21.45 2.87 4.74
CA SER A 126 -22.77 2.28 4.51
C SER A 126 -22.61 0.87 3.94
N ALA A 127 -23.55 -0.03 4.25
CA ALA A 127 -23.43 -1.42 3.84
C ALA A 127 -23.40 -1.56 2.30
N ASP A 128 -22.39 -2.25 1.79
CA ASP A 128 -22.23 -2.59 0.38
C ASP A 128 -22.11 -4.13 0.27
N PRO A 129 -23.21 -4.85 -0.04
CA PRO A 129 -23.22 -6.32 -0.11
C PRO A 129 -22.47 -6.88 -1.32
N ASP A 130 -22.22 -6.05 -2.33
CA ASP A 130 -21.60 -6.44 -3.59
C ASP A 130 -20.10 -6.14 -3.61
N TYR A 131 -19.55 -5.50 -2.58
CA TYR A 131 -18.13 -5.16 -2.49
C TYR A 131 -17.19 -6.35 -2.75
N LYS A 132 -17.52 -7.56 -2.29
CA LYS A 132 -16.74 -8.78 -2.59
C LYS A 132 -16.53 -9.05 -4.08
N LEU A 133 -17.42 -8.58 -4.95
CA LEU A 133 -17.33 -8.78 -6.39
C LEU A 133 -16.16 -7.99 -7.00
N THR A 134 -15.64 -7.00 -6.27
CA THR A 134 -14.47 -6.21 -6.66
C THR A 134 -13.14 -6.87 -6.27
N GLN A 135 -13.20 -7.98 -5.53
CA GLN A 135 -11.99 -8.66 -5.08
C GLN A 135 -11.16 -9.15 -6.26
N ALA A 136 -9.90 -8.72 -6.29
CA ALA A 136 -8.88 -9.20 -7.21
C ALA A 136 -7.70 -9.80 -6.45
N LYS A 137 -7.04 -10.76 -7.11
CA LYS A 137 -5.88 -11.47 -6.57
C LYS A 137 -4.80 -11.58 -7.64
N GLY A 138 -3.57 -11.26 -7.26
CA GLY A 138 -2.38 -11.59 -8.03
C GLY A 138 -2.17 -13.10 -8.14
N GLU A 139 -1.25 -13.51 -9.02
CA GLU A 139 -0.90 -14.91 -9.18
C GLU A 139 -0.44 -15.52 -7.85
N GLY A 140 -0.96 -16.71 -7.51
CA GLY A 140 -0.64 -17.42 -6.27
C GLY A 140 -1.22 -16.83 -4.97
N VAL A 141 -1.87 -15.67 -5.02
CA VAL A 141 -2.51 -15.05 -3.85
C VAL A 141 -3.79 -15.81 -3.46
N THR A 142 -4.00 -15.97 -2.15
CA THR A 142 -5.16 -16.67 -1.56
C THR A 142 -5.92 -15.76 -0.60
N GLY A 143 -7.12 -16.17 -0.20
CA GLY A 143 -8.01 -15.38 0.66
C GLY A 143 -9.33 -15.07 -0.04
N GLU A 144 -10.38 -14.88 0.75
CA GLU A 144 -11.72 -14.56 0.28
C GLU A 144 -12.41 -13.59 1.25
N LEU A 145 -13.03 -12.55 0.71
CA LEU A 145 -13.87 -11.60 1.43
C LEU A 145 -15.16 -12.29 1.87
N THR A 146 -15.49 -12.12 3.14
CA THR A 146 -16.76 -12.59 3.72
C THR A 146 -17.40 -11.50 4.57
N THR A 147 -18.73 -11.52 4.64
CA THR A 147 -19.51 -10.62 5.48
C THR A 147 -20.66 -11.39 6.11
N ASN A 148 -21.04 -11.03 7.32
CA ASN A 148 -22.18 -11.58 8.05
C ASN A 148 -23.23 -10.51 8.41
N ASP A 149 -23.01 -9.26 8.02
CA ASP A 149 -23.84 -8.10 8.37
C ASP A 149 -24.34 -7.33 7.14
N GLY A 150 -24.42 -8.02 5.98
CA GLY A 150 -24.94 -7.45 4.75
C GLY A 150 -23.96 -6.52 4.03
N GLY A 151 -22.66 -6.61 4.31
CA GLY A 151 -21.63 -5.81 3.66
C GLY A 151 -21.26 -4.53 4.40
N LYS A 152 -21.65 -4.41 5.68
CA LYS A 152 -21.20 -3.33 6.56
C LYS A 152 -19.77 -3.57 7.05
N THR A 153 -19.44 -4.84 7.31
CA THR A 153 -18.11 -5.30 7.68
C THR A 153 -17.69 -6.47 6.78
N TRP A 154 -16.51 -6.36 6.21
CA TRP A 154 -15.87 -7.38 5.38
C TRP A 154 -14.64 -7.92 6.09
N THR A 155 -14.49 -9.24 6.11
CA THR A 155 -13.36 -9.90 6.76
C THR A 155 -12.70 -10.90 5.84
N VAL A 156 -11.39 -11.08 6.03
CA VAL A 156 -10.62 -12.17 5.42
C VAL A 156 -9.87 -12.89 6.53
N GLY A 157 -10.16 -14.18 6.72
CA GLY A 157 -9.51 -14.95 7.80
C GLY A 157 -7.98 -15.02 7.62
N LYS A 158 -7.53 -15.27 6.39
CA LYS A 158 -6.12 -15.25 6.02
C LYS A 158 -5.95 -14.95 4.52
N ILE A 159 -5.09 -14.00 4.20
CA ILE A 159 -4.57 -13.77 2.85
C ILE A 159 -3.18 -14.38 2.80
N GLY A 160 -2.95 -15.34 1.90
CA GLY A 160 -1.61 -15.88 1.65
C GLY A 160 -0.98 -15.21 0.43
N ILE A 161 0.23 -14.70 0.58
CA ILE A 161 1.04 -14.11 -0.50
C ILE A 161 2.18 -15.07 -0.83
N PRO A 162 2.37 -15.47 -2.10
CA PRO A 162 3.48 -16.33 -2.48
C PRO A 162 4.82 -15.59 -2.36
N GLU A 163 5.92 -16.34 -2.43
CA GLU A 163 7.25 -15.73 -2.54
C GLU A 163 7.34 -14.87 -3.81
N HIS A 164 8.03 -13.75 -3.72
CA HIS A 164 8.23 -12.83 -4.84
C HIS A 164 9.64 -12.25 -4.85
N SER A 165 10.20 -12.10 -6.05
CA SER A 165 11.49 -11.43 -6.29
C SER A 165 11.26 -10.21 -7.16
N PHE A 166 11.77 -9.06 -6.69
CA PHE A 166 11.71 -7.78 -7.38
C PHE A 166 12.81 -7.62 -8.42
#